data_AF-A4N4M7-F1
#
_entry.id   AF-A4N4M7-F1
#
_cell.length_a   1.000
_cell.length_b   1.000
_cell.length_c   1.000
_cell.angle_alpha   90.00
_cell.angle_beta   90.00
_cell.angle_gamma   90.00
#
_symmetry.space_group_name_H-M   'P 1'
#
loop_
_entity.id
_entity.type
_entity.pdbx_description
1 polymer ?
#
loop_
_entity_poly.entity_id
_entity_poly.type
_entity_poly.pdbx_seq_one_letter_code
_entity_poly.pdbx_strand_id
1 'polypeptide(L)' 'MPYLFSEAVNLHPLIIIISVLIFGGLWGFWGVFFAIPLATLVKAVINALPQD' A
#
# COMPACT_ATOMS: atom_id res chain seq x y z
N MET A 1 -13.47 -14.05 16.11
CA MET A 1 -13.61 -13.22 14.90
C MET A 1 -12.38 -12.32 14.73
N PRO A 2 -11.30 -12.79 14.07
CA PRO A 2 -10.20 -11.94 13.60
C PRO A 2 -9.82 -12.16 12.12
N TYR A 3 -10.61 -12.92 11.35
CA TYR A 3 -10.28 -13.23 9.95
C TYR A 3 -10.57 -12.07 8.98
N LEU A 4 -11.59 -11.25 9.25
CA LEU A 4 -12.02 -10.15 8.36
C LEU A 4 -11.06 -8.94 8.36
N PHE A 5 -10.16 -8.81 9.34
CA PHE A 5 -9.16 -7.73 9.37
C PHE A 5 -7.90 -8.05 8.57
N SER A 6 -7.55 -9.34 8.39
CA SER A 6 -6.51 -9.74 7.45
C SER A 6 -6.95 -9.56 5.99
N GLU A 7 -8.25 -9.65 5.72
CA GLU A 7 -8.77 -9.60 4.34
C GLU A 7 -8.96 -8.17 3.83
N ALA A 8 -9.39 -7.24 4.70
CA ALA A 8 -9.61 -5.84 4.31
C ALA A 8 -8.32 -5.11 3.90
N VAL A 9 -7.17 -5.49 4.47
CA VAL A 9 -5.86 -4.92 4.16
C VAL A 9 -4.81 -6.03 4.04
N ASN A 10 -4.99 -6.98 3.11
CA ASN A 10 -3.98 -7.99 2.72
C ASN A 10 -2.73 -7.38 2.01
N LEU A 11 -2.40 -6.12 2.31
CA LEU A 11 -1.15 -5.51 1.89
C LEU A 11 -0.08 -6.06 2.82
N HIS A 12 0.79 -6.91 2.29
CA HIS A 12 1.90 -7.48 3.05
C HIS A 12 2.63 -6.33 3.78
N PRO A 13 2.89 -6.40 5.10
CA PRO A 13 3.48 -5.29 5.87
C PRO A 13 4.78 -4.76 5.25
N LEU A 14 5.50 -5.63 4.56
CA LEU A 14 6.67 -5.31 3.74
C LEU A 14 6.39 -4.23 2.67
N ILE A 15 5.24 -4.26 2.01
CA ILE A 15 4.84 -3.29 0.96
C ILE A 15 4.72 -1.89 1.56
N ILE A 16 4.20 -1.78 2.78
CA ILE A 16 4.07 -0.52 3.50
C ILE A 16 5.48 0.00 3.84
N ILE A 17 6.36 -0.86 4.35
CA ILE A 17 7.74 -0.51 4.70
C ILE A 17 8.51 -0.05 3.45
N ILE A 18 8.40 -0.77 2.33
CA ILE A 18 9.04 -0.40 1.06
C ILE A 18 8.49 0.93 0.54
N SER A 19 7.18 1.15 0.63
CA SER A 19 6.57 2.43 0.23
C SER A 19 7.08 3.59 1.08
N VAL A 20 7.18 3.42 2.41
CA VAL A 20 7.73 4.46 3.29
C VAL A 20 9.21 4.71 3.04
N LEU A 21 10.02 3.68 2.78
CA LEU A 21 11.44 3.84 2.50
C LEU A 21 11.70 4.55 1.15
N ILE A 22 10.99 4.14 0.10
CA ILE A 22 11.15 4.74 -1.24
C ILE A 22 10.61 6.18 -1.22
N PHE A 23 9.35 6.39 -0.81
CA PHE A 23 8.74 7.71 -0.90
C PHE A 23 9.24 8.65 0.20
N GLY A 24 9.47 8.15 1.43
CA GLY A 24 10.08 8.93 2.50
C GLY A 24 11.54 9.30 2.22
N GLY A 25 12.28 8.45 1.51
CA GLY A 25 13.64 8.74 1.06
C GLY A 25 13.70 9.72 -0.13
N LEU A 26 12.80 9.58 -1.11
CA LEU A 26 12.77 10.42 -2.31
C LEU A 26 12.15 11.81 -2.09
N TRP A 27 11.16 11.94 -1.20
CA TRP A 27 10.40 13.19 -0.98
C TRP A 27 10.38 13.69 0.47
N GLY A 28 11.07 13.01 1.40
CA GLY A 28 11.10 13.38 2.82
C GLY A 28 9.74 13.19 3.51
N PHE A 29 9.34 14.17 4.34
CA PHE A 29 8.11 14.11 5.13
C PHE A 29 6.83 13.85 4.30
N TRP A 30 6.76 14.42 3.10
CA TRP A 30 5.62 14.24 2.20
C TRP A 30 5.45 12.80 1.75
N GLY A 31 6.55 12.06 1.57
CA GLY A 31 6.50 10.66 1.16
C GLY A 31 5.84 9.72 2.18
N VAL A 32 5.93 10.05 3.46
CA VAL A 32 5.26 9.29 4.54
C VAL A 32 3.74 9.53 4.51
N PHE A 33 3.30 10.76 4.24
CA PHE A 33 1.88 11.12 4.15
C PHE A 33 1.20 10.46 2.94
N PHE A 34 1.90 10.38 1.81
CA PHE A 34 1.38 9.75 0.59
C PHE A 34 1.48 8.22 0.57
N ALA A 35 2.15 7.58 1.52
CA ALA A 35 2.32 6.12 1.55
C ALA A 35 0.98 5.36 1.57
N ILE A 36 -0.01 5.85 2.33
CA ILE A 36 -1.35 5.26 2.42
C ILE A 36 -2.14 5.44 1.12
N PRO A 37 -2.27 6.67 0.56
CA PRO A 37 -2.84 6.88 -0.77
C PRO A 37 -2.20 6.00 -1.86
N LEU A 38 -0.87 5.87 -1.85
CA LEU A 38 -0.17 5.11 -2.89
C LEU A 38 -0.37 3.61 -2.78
N ALA A 39 -0.35 3.06 -1.57
CA ALA A 39 -0.67 1.65 -1.35
C ALA A 39 -2.11 1.33 -1.79
N THR A 40 -3.02 2.28 -1.57
CA THR A 40 -4.42 2.19 -2.03
C THR A 40 -4.50 2.25 -3.56
N LEU A 41 -3.71 3.11 -4.20
CA LEU A 41 -3.62 3.20 -5.66
C LEU A 41 -3.09 1.90 -6.28
N VAL A 42 -1.99 1.35 -5.75
CA VAL A 42 -1.43 0.07 -6.23
C VAL A 42 -2.45 -1.05 -6.11
N LYS A 43 -3.13 -1.16 -4.96
CA LYS A 43 -4.21 -2.14 -4.76
C LYS A 43 -5.36 -1.93 -5.75
N ALA A 44 -5.79 -0.69 -5.97
CA ALA A 44 -6.85 -0.36 -6.90
C ALA A 44 -6.48 -0.72 -8.34
N VAL A 45 -5.23 -0.45 -8.75
CA VAL A 45 -4.72 -0.80 -10.08
C VAL A 45 -4.67 -2.31 -10.25
N ILE A 46 -4.11 -3.05 -9.28
CA ILE A 46 -4.07 -4.53 -9.35
C ILE A 46 -5.48 -5.12 -9.43
N ASN A 47 -6.43 -4.59 -8.65
CA ASN A 47 -7.82 -5.02 -8.69
C ASN A 47 -8.56 -4.61 -9.97
N ALA A 48 -8.09 -3.57 -10.66
CA ALA A 48 -8.68 -3.10 -11.91
C ALA A 48 -8.10 -3.80 -13.15
N LEU A 49 -7.00 -4.54 -13.00
CA LEU A 49 -6.44 -5.35 -14.08
C LEU A 49 -7.32 -6.58 -14.32
N PRO A 50 -7.60 -6.95 -15.59
CA PRO A 50 -8.34 -8.16 -15.91
C PRO A 50 -7.60 -9.39 -15.39
N GLN A 51 -8.33 -10.29 -14.72
CA GLN A 51 -7.85 -11.64 -14.44
C GLN A 51 -8.37 -12.54 -15.56
N ASP A 52 -7.57 -12.69 -16.60
CA ASP A 52 -7.77 -13.73 -17.61
C ASP A 52 -7.47 -15.12 -17.02
#